data_AF-A0A821UMA8-F1
#
_entry.id   AF-A0A821UMA8-F1
#
_cell.length_a   1.000
_cell.length_b   1.000
_cell.length_c   1.000
_cell.angle_alpha   90.00
_cell.angle_beta   90.00
_cell.angle_gamma   90.00
#
_symmetry.space_group_name_H-M   'P 1'
#
loop_
_entity.id
_entity.type
_entity.pdbx_description
1 polymer ?
#
loop_
_entity_poly.entity_id
_entity_poly.type
_entity_poly.pdbx_seq_one_letter_code
_entity_poly.pdbx_strand_id
1 'polypeptide(L)'
;MTSQPIVIPPNSLNEFYTFDNGWHQTFFDSFKPCPQSAFACFCNPCYIAKLNDRVNEHFLICCINPCSLMVLRTKVRTAFHIRGSLAEDCYTTCCCLYSCAAMQIEKELDHQSIPNIVVQTKPGDDVWAFENWWTQQLHQCCDNTEICCLVCWCCPCTLYKIYDRADEDLLTCCWPMTLWPLRTKIRTLFRIRGSVCGDCLAVYCCPCCAIIQMHRELTQQGL
;
A
#
# COMPACT_ATOMS: atom_id res chain seq x y z
N MET A 1 35.43 -2.07 -12.25
CA MET A 1 34.46 -1.36 -13.09
C MET A 1 33.44 -0.73 -12.15
N THR A 2 33.56 0.58 -11.95
CA THR A 2 32.72 1.39 -11.08
C THR A 2 31.39 1.66 -11.78
N SER A 3 30.33 0.95 -11.39
CA SER A 3 28.96 1.29 -11.77
C SER A 3 28.53 2.52 -10.96
N GLN A 4 28.30 3.63 -11.66
CA GLN A 4 27.76 4.83 -11.05
C GLN A 4 26.35 4.58 -10.50
N PRO A 5 25.95 5.22 -9.39
CA PRO A 5 24.58 5.18 -8.92
C PRO A 5 23.66 5.81 -9.98
N ILE A 6 22.53 5.18 -10.24
CA ILE A 6 21.46 5.75 -11.06
C ILE A 6 20.99 7.02 -10.37
N VAL A 7 21.23 8.16 -11.01
CA VAL A 7 20.73 9.46 -10.60
C VAL A 7 19.25 9.51 -10.97
N ILE A 8 18.37 9.46 -9.98
CA ILE A 8 16.96 9.84 -10.13
C ILE A 8 16.95 11.38 -10.21
N PRO A 9 16.57 12.02 -11.33
CA PRO A 9 16.41 13.47 -11.36
C PRO A 9 15.21 13.87 -10.47
N PRO A 10 15.32 14.84 -9.56
CA PRO A 10 14.16 15.39 -8.86
C PRO A 10 13.51 16.44 -9.76
N ASN A 11 12.19 16.52 -9.86
CA ASN A 11 11.50 17.77 -10.17
C ASN A 11 10.07 17.80 -9.61
N SER A 12 10.03 18.08 -8.31
CA SER A 12 8.88 18.31 -7.43
C SER A 12 8.31 17.06 -6.74
N LEU A 13 8.21 17.15 -5.41
CA LEU A 13 7.47 16.23 -4.52
C LEU A 13 6.05 15.91 -5.01
N ASN A 14 5.46 16.84 -5.77
CA ASN A 14 4.15 16.69 -6.38
C ASN A 14 4.09 15.54 -7.39
N GLU A 15 5.19 15.22 -8.09
CA GLU A 15 5.23 14.18 -9.13
C GLU A 15 5.09 12.76 -8.57
N PHE A 16 5.50 12.52 -7.31
CA PHE A 16 5.23 11.22 -6.67
C PHE A 16 3.74 11.06 -6.34
N TYR A 17 3.08 12.14 -5.93
CA TYR A 17 1.65 12.16 -5.56
C TYR A 17 0.73 12.51 -6.74
N THR A 18 1.21 12.58 -7.99
CA THR A 18 0.31 12.70 -9.14
C THR A 18 -0.36 11.36 -9.40
N PHE A 19 -1.56 11.18 -8.85
CA PHE A 19 -2.47 10.09 -9.18
C PHE A 19 -3.36 10.54 -10.36
N ASP A 20 -2.92 10.28 -11.59
CA ASP A 20 -3.67 10.71 -12.79
C ASP A 20 -4.56 9.63 -13.39
N ASN A 21 -4.28 8.37 -13.09
CA ASN A 21 -4.98 7.25 -13.69
C ASN A 21 -6.31 6.95 -12.98
N GLY A 22 -7.31 6.50 -13.73
CA GLY A 22 -8.54 5.92 -13.19
C GLY A 22 -8.51 4.40 -13.25
N TRP A 23 -9.38 3.73 -12.48
CA TRP A 23 -9.64 2.32 -12.68
C TRP A 23 -10.21 2.08 -14.08
N HIS A 24 -9.66 1.14 -14.84
CA HIS A 24 -10.12 0.85 -16.21
C HIS A 24 -11.49 0.17 -16.25
N GLN A 25 -11.89 -0.49 -15.16
CA GLN A 25 -13.19 -1.13 -15.03
C GLN A 25 -13.89 -0.66 -13.77
N THR A 26 -15.21 -0.55 -13.84
CA THR A 26 -16.05 -0.25 -12.68
C THR A 26 -16.35 -1.52 -11.89
N PHE A 27 -16.80 -1.36 -10.64
CA PHE A 27 -17.17 -2.51 -9.80
C PHE A 27 -18.26 -3.39 -10.43
N PHE A 28 -19.21 -2.79 -11.14
CA PHE A 28 -20.38 -3.45 -11.71
C PHE A 28 -20.09 -4.17 -13.04
N ASP A 29 -18.93 -3.91 -13.67
CA ASP A 29 -18.50 -4.70 -14.84
C ASP A 29 -18.17 -6.16 -14.48
N SER A 30 -18.17 -6.48 -13.17
CA SER A 30 -17.95 -7.80 -12.59
C SER A 30 -19.18 -8.72 -12.68
N PHE A 31 -20.37 -8.20 -13.01
CA PHE A 31 -21.60 -9.00 -13.13
C PHE A 31 -21.70 -9.82 -14.43
N LYS A 32 -20.69 -9.78 -15.31
CA LYS A 32 -20.60 -10.71 -16.44
C LYS A 32 -20.37 -12.13 -15.88
N PRO A 33 -21.19 -13.13 -16.24
CA PRO A 33 -21.01 -14.49 -15.74
C PRO A 33 -19.70 -15.07 -16.30
N CYS A 34 -18.70 -15.25 -15.43
CA CYS A 34 -17.47 -15.96 -15.75
C CYS A 34 -17.02 -16.81 -14.55
N PRO A 35 -16.22 -17.87 -14.75
CA PRO A 35 -15.73 -18.71 -13.65
C PRO A 35 -14.99 -17.93 -12.55
N GLN A 36 -14.34 -16.83 -12.91
CA GLN A 36 -13.62 -15.96 -11.98
C GLN A 36 -14.58 -15.23 -11.02
N SER A 37 -15.75 -14.79 -11.50
CA SER A 37 -16.74 -14.14 -10.63
C SER A 37 -17.33 -15.13 -9.62
N ALA A 38 -17.57 -16.37 -10.04
CA ALA A 38 -17.93 -17.45 -9.13
C ALA A 38 -16.82 -17.73 -8.11
N PHE A 39 -15.55 -17.82 -8.53
CA PHE A 39 -14.43 -18.07 -7.61
C PHE A 39 -14.26 -16.94 -6.59
N ALA A 40 -14.35 -15.69 -7.01
CA ALA A 40 -14.30 -14.52 -6.14
C ALA A 40 -15.46 -14.49 -5.12
N CYS A 41 -16.67 -14.88 -5.54
CA CYS A 41 -17.85 -14.88 -4.67
C CYS A 41 -17.89 -16.06 -3.69
N PHE A 42 -17.54 -17.27 -4.13
CA PHE A 42 -17.69 -18.49 -3.33
C PHE A 42 -16.43 -18.87 -2.55
N CYS A 43 -15.25 -18.41 -2.96
CA CYS A 43 -13.99 -18.72 -2.29
C CYS A 43 -13.08 -17.49 -2.25
N ASN A 44 -13.62 -16.40 -1.70
CA ASN A 44 -12.96 -15.11 -1.66
C ASN A 44 -11.55 -15.13 -1.00
N PRO A 45 -11.33 -15.81 0.15
CA PRO A 45 -10.00 -15.87 0.74
C PRO A 45 -8.94 -16.46 -0.20
N CYS A 46 -9.27 -17.52 -0.93
CA CYS A 46 -8.34 -18.12 -1.90
C CYS A 46 -8.16 -17.24 -3.14
N TYR A 47 -9.21 -16.53 -3.56
CA TYR A 47 -9.12 -15.57 -4.65
C TYR A 47 -8.18 -14.40 -4.28
N ILE A 48 -8.29 -13.87 -3.07
CA ILE A 48 -7.38 -12.85 -2.55
C ILE A 48 -5.96 -13.40 -2.38
N ALA A 49 -5.79 -14.63 -1.90
CA ALA A 49 -4.49 -15.28 -1.79
C ALA A 49 -3.79 -15.37 -3.16
N LYS A 50 -4.54 -15.76 -4.21
CA LYS A 50 -4.07 -15.74 -5.60
C LYS A 50 -3.61 -14.34 -6.01
N LEU A 51 -4.40 -13.30 -5.72
CA LEU A 51 -4.01 -11.93 -6.08
C LEU A 51 -2.81 -11.41 -5.30
N ASN A 52 -2.67 -11.76 -4.03
CA ASN A 52 -1.48 -11.41 -3.23
C ASN A 52 -0.22 -12.02 -3.82
N ASP A 53 -0.26 -13.32 -4.16
CA ASP A 53 0.85 -14.00 -4.82
C ASP A 53 1.21 -13.29 -6.14
N ARG A 54 0.19 -12.91 -6.92
CA ARG A 54 0.34 -12.18 -8.19
C ARG A 54 1.02 -10.81 -8.06
N VAL A 55 0.91 -10.15 -6.90
CA VAL A 55 1.59 -8.86 -6.63
C VAL A 55 2.84 -9.02 -5.75
N ASN A 56 3.40 -10.23 -5.70
CA ASN A 56 4.58 -10.58 -4.91
C ASN A 56 4.41 -10.30 -3.41
N GLU A 57 3.24 -10.63 -2.86
CA GLU A 57 2.93 -10.62 -1.43
C GLU A 57 2.62 -12.03 -0.93
N HIS A 58 2.80 -12.26 0.36
CA HIS A 58 2.60 -13.58 0.94
C HIS A 58 1.12 -14.03 0.83
N PHE A 59 0.87 -15.17 0.17
CA PHE A 59 -0.49 -15.63 -0.13
C PHE A 59 -1.39 -15.80 1.12
N LEU A 60 -0.84 -16.14 2.29
CA LEU A 60 -1.62 -16.27 3.55
C LEU A 60 -1.89 -14.95 4.28
N ILE A 61 -1.55 -13.80 3.70
CA ILE A 61 -1.79 -12.53 4.38
C ILE A 61 -3.27 -12.27 4.66
N CYS A 62 -4.17 -12.84 3.85
CA CYS A 62 -5.61 -12.85 4.09
C CYS A 62 -6.02 -13.58 5.39
N CYS A 63 -5.19 -14.49 5.89
CA CYS A 63 -5.44 -15.21 7.14
C CYS A 63 -4.93 -14.45 8.38
N ILE A 64 -3.97 -13.54 8.18
CA ILE A 64 -3.31 -12.78 9.27
C ILE A 64 -3.90 -11.37 9.38
N ASN A 65 -4.37 -10.80 8.26
CA ASN A 65 -4.94 -9.47 8.20
C ASN A 65 -6.38 -9.52 7.64
N PRO A 66 -7.42 -9.23 8.45
CA PRO A 66 -8.81 -9.23 8.00
C PRO A 66 -9.09 -8.17 6.91
N CYS A 67 -8.22 -7.17 6.76
CA CYS A 67 -8.28 -6.13 5.75
C CYS A 67 -7.28 -6.33 4.60
N SER A 68 -6.83 -7.56 4.34
CA SER A 68 -5.88 -7.86 3.25
C SER A 68 -6.30 -7.26 1.91
N LEU A 69 -7.59 -7.32 1.55
CA LEU A 69 -8.07 -6.75 0.29
C LEU A 69 -7.91 -5.23 0.22
N MET A 70 -8.15 -4.52 1.33
CA MET A 70 -7.94 -3.08 1.40
C MET A 70 -6.47 -2.75 1.12
N VAL A 71 -5.55 -3.46 1.77
CA VAL A 71 -4.12 -3.19 1.58
C VAL A 71 -3.66 -3.54 0.18
N LEU A 72 -4.15 -4.66 -0.37
CA LEU A 72 -3.87 -5.07 -1.74
C LEU A 72 -4.34 -4.00 -2.73
N ARG A 73 -5.57 -3.49 -2.54
CA ARG A 73 -6.13 -2.39 -3.34
C ARG A 73 -5.25 -1.15 -3.26
N THR A 74 -4.86 -0.73 -2.06
CA THR A 74 -3.98 0.43 -1.83
C THR A 74 -2.61 0.23 -2.50
N LYS A 75 -2.01 -0.96 -2.40
CA LYS A 75 -0.72 -1.28 -3.03
C LYS A 75 -0.81 -1.16 -4.55
N VAL A 76 -1.81 -1.80 -5.16
CA VAL A 76 -2.03 -1.77 -6.62
C VAL A 76 -2.30 -0.33 -7.09
N ARG A 77 -3.17 0.39 -6.38
CA ARG A 77 -3.51 1.78 -6.67
C ARG A 77 -2.28 2.69 -6.62
N THR A 78 -1.44 2.49 -5.61
CA THR A 78 -0.22 3.27 -5.42
C THR A 78 0.84 2.96 -6.47
N ALA A 79 1.04 1.68 -6.80
CA ALA A 79 2.00 1.25 -7.80
C ALA A 79 1.67 1.74 -9.23
N PHE A 80 0.38 1.85 -9.55
CA PHE A 80 -0.09 2.30 -10.87
C PHE A 80 -0.57 3.75 -10.89
N HIS A 81 -0.35 4.52 -9.82
CA HIS A 81 -0.78 5.93 -9.71
C HIS A 81 -2.28 6.13 -10.04
N ILE A 82 -3.13 5.22 -9.55
CA ILE A 82 -4.59 5.27 -9.72
C ILE A 82 -5.22 6.15 -8.63
N ARG A 83 -6.16 7.03 -9.01
CA ARG A 83 -6.89 7.91 -8.10
C ARG A 83 -7.68 7.15 -7.05
N GLY A 84 -7.75 7.72 -5.85
CA GLY A 84 -8.56 7.23 -4.73
C GLY A 84 -7.92 7.55 -3.39
N SER A 85 -8.65 7.30 -2.30
CA SER A 85 -8.16 7.44 -0.93
C SER A 85 -8.22 6.13 -0.17
N LEU A 86 -7.52 6.05 0.96
CA LEU A 86 -7.64 4.96 1.93
C LEU A 86 -9.06 4.84 2.49
N ALA A 87 -9.77 5.95 2.64
CA ALA A 87 -11.19 5.93 3.03
C ALA A 87 -12.04 5.24 1.95
N GLU A 88 -11.81 5.56 0.67
CA GLU A 88 -12.48 4.89 -0.45
C GLU A 88 -12.11 3.40 -0.51
N ASP A 89 -10.84 3.06 -0.33
CA ASP A 89 -10.36 1.67 -0.31
C ASP A 89 -11.02 0.88 0.84
N CYS A 90 -11.14 1.50 2.02
CA CYS A 90 -11.82 0.92 3.17
C CYS A 90 -13.32 0.75 2.91
N TYR A 91 -14.01 1.78 2.43
CA TYR A 91 -15.44 1.72 2.15
C TYR A 91 -15.77 0.66 1.08
N THR A 92 -15.01 0.67 -0.02
CA THR A 92 -15.17 -0.25 -1.15
C THR A 92 -15.02 -1.70 -0.70
N THR A 93 -14.03 -1.98 0.13
CA THR A 93 -13.76 -3.35 0.58
C THR A 93 -14.70 -3.75 1.71
N CYS A 94 -14.90 -2.93 2.74
CA CYS A 94 -15.66 -3.33 3.93
C CYS A 94 -17.19 -3.34 3.75
N CYS A 95 -17.77 -2.46 2.93
CA CYS A 95 -19.21 -2.19 3.07
C CYS A 95 -20.14 -2.96 2.13
N CYS A 96 -19.78 -3.32 0.88
CA CYS A 96 -20.72 -4.01 -0.03
C CYS A 96 -20.08 -4.68 -1.29
N LEU A 97 -18.80 -4.47 -1.59
CA LEU A 97 -18.21 -4.81 -2.90
C LEU A 97 -16.97 -5.70 -2.82
N TYR A 98 -16.79 -6.50 -1.76
CA TYR A 98 -15.55 -7.26 -1.51
C TYR A 98 -15.11 -8.13 -2.70
N SER A 99 -16.00 -8.93 -3.29
CA SER A 99 -15.67 -9.73 -4.48
C SER A 99 -15.47 -8.87 -5.73
N CYS A 100 -16.27 -7.81 -5.90
CA CYS A 100 -16.16 -6.91 -7.05
C CYS A 100 -14.86 -6.09 -7.02
N ALA A 101 -14.41 -5.67 -5.85
CA ALA A 101 -13.17 -4.96 -5.64
C ALA A 101 -11.95 -5.87 -5.91
N ALA A 102 -12.00 -7.13 -5.46
CA ALA A 102 -10.99 -8.12 -5.80
C ALA A 102 -10.94 -8.38 -7.32
N MET A 103 -12.10 -8.51 -7.97
CA MET A 103 -12.16 -8.67 -9.42
C MET A 103 -11.69 -7.42 -10.18
N GLN A 104 -12.00 -6.21 -9.69
CA GLN A 104 -11.49 -4.97 -10.27
C GLN A 104 -9.96 -4.94 -10.23
N ILE A 105 -9.35 -5.40 -9.13
CA ILE A 105 -7.90 -5.57 -9.03
C ILE A 105 -7.39 -6.59 -10.06
N GLU A 106 -8.00 -7.79 -10.15
CA GLU A 106 -7.58 -8.80 -11.14
C GLU A 106 -7.60 -8.24 -12.57
N LYS A 107 -8.67 -7.54 -12.92
CA LYS A 107 -8.87 -6.93 -14.24
C LYS A 107 -7.88 -5.80 -14.52
N GLU A 108 -7.53 -5.01 -13.51
CA GLU A 108 -6.49 -3.99 -13.64
C GLU A 108 -5.12 -4.66 -13.85
N LEU A 109 -4.80 -5.71 -13.08
CA LEU A 109 -3.57 -6.48 -13.30
C LEU A 109 -3.51 -7.12 -14.69
N ASP A 110 -4.65 -7.61 -15.22
CA ASP A 110 -4.76 -8.11 -16.58
C ASP A 110 -4.53 -7.00 -17.61
N HIS A 111 -5.11 -5.81 -17.39
CA HIS A 111 -4.93 -4.64 -18.25
C HIS A 111 -3.45 -4.19 -18.30
N GLN A 112 -2.80 -4.16 -17.14
CA GLN A 112 -1.37 -3.86 -17.00
C GLN A 112 -0.46 -5.01 -17.44
N SER A 113 -1.02 -6.10 -17.98
CA SER A 113 -0.28 -7.29 -18.45
C SER A 113 0.61 -7.95 -17.38
N ILE A 114 0.24 -7.84 -16.10
CA ILE A 114 0.94 -8.48 -14.99
C ILE A 114 0.62 -9.98 -15.02
N PRO A 115 1.61 -10.89 -15.09
CA PRO A 115 1.35 -12.33 -15.20
C PRO A 115 0.69 -12.89 -13.93
N ASN A 116 -0.04 -14.01 -14.06
CA ASN A 116 -0.68 -14.69 -12.92
C ASN A 116 0.29 -15.39 -11.96
N ILE A 117 1.52 -15.68 -12.43
CA ILE A 117 2.58 -16.33 -11.65
C ILE A 117 3.76 -15.36 -11.68
N VAL A 118 4.40 -15.15 -10.52
CA VAL A 118 5.64 -14.37 -10.44
C VAL A 118 6.72 -15.11 -11.23
N VAL A 119 7.00 -14.64 -12.44
CA VAL A 119 8.13 -15.11 -13.25
C VAL A 119 9.32 -14.23 -12.90
N GLN A 120 10.53 -14.82 -12.84
CA GLN A 120 11.74 -14.01 -12.73
C GLN A 120 11.88 -13.13 -13.96
N THR A 121 11.57 -11.84 -13.80
CA THR A 121 11.74 -10.81 -14.82
C THR A 121 13.15 -10.26 -14.79
N LYS A 122 13.54 -9.54 -15.86
CA LYS A 122 14.82 -8.85 -15.88
C LYS A 122 14.81 -7.72 -14.84
N PRO A 123 15.98 -7.34 -14.27
CA PRO A 123 16.08 -6.17 -13.40
C PRO A 123 15.52 -4.93 -14.10
N GLY A 124 14.53 -4.27 -13.49
CA GLY A 124 13.88 -3.06 -14.03
C GLY A 124 12.46 -3.25 -14.61
N ASP A 125 12.06 -4.49 -14.95
CA ASP A 125 10.74 -4.76 -15.53
C ASP A 125 9.68 -5.14 -14.47
N ASP A 126 10.08 -5.42 -13.23
CA ASP A 126 9.16 -5.78 -12.14
C ASP A 126 8.62 -4.54 -11.41
N VAL A 127 7.32 -4.30 -11.55
CA VAL A 127 6.59 -3.25 -10.82
C VAL A 127 6.71 -3.43 -9.31
N TRP A 128 6.83 -4.68 -8.83
CA TRP A 128 6.93 -5.03 -7.42
C TRP A 128 8.38 -5.14 -6.93
N ALA A 129 9.38 -4.93 -7.80
CA ALA A 129 10.77 -4.83 -7.40
C ALA A 129 11.04 -3.46 -6.78
N PHE A 130 11.00 -3.44 -5.45
CA PHE A 130 11.34 -2.28 -4.65
C PHE A 130 12.84 -2.28 -4.33
N GLU A 131 13.47 -1.13 -4.50
CA GLU A 131 14.94 -1.00 -4.50
C GLU A 131 15.46 -0.21 -3.29
N ASN A 132 14.62 0.67 -2.75
CA ASN A 132 14.98 1.57 -1.65
C ASN A 132 14.83 0.89 -0.28
N TRP A 133 15.40 1.48 0.76
CA TRP A 133 15.25 1.04 2.15
C TRP A 133 14.65 2.16 2.98
N TRP A 134 13.95 1.81 4.06
CA TRP A 134 13.58 2.79 5.09
C TRP A 134 14.83 3.49 5.60
N THR A 135 14.81 4.82 5.69
CA THR A 135 16.03 5.53 6.12
C THR A 135 16.36 5.33 7.59
N GLN A 136 15.33 5.08 8.40
CA GLN A 136 15.47 4.75 9.81
C GLN A 136 14.87 3.37 10.05
N GLN A 137 15.46 2.58 10.93
CA GLN A 137 14.85 1.32 11.36
C GLN A 137 13.73 1.57 12.38
N LEU A 138 12.80 0.61 12.49
CA LEU A 138 11.69 0.69 13.46
C LEU A 138 12.17 0.88 14.90
N HIS A 139 13.25 0.22 15.30
CA HIS A 139 13.76 0.25 16.68
C HIS A 139 14.48 1.57 17.04
N GLN A 140 14.74 2.44 16.07
CA GLN A 140 15.40 3.74 16.24
C GLN A 140 14.40 4.88 16.53
N CYS A 141 13.19 4.54 16.99
CA CYS A 141 12.15 5.53 17.28
C CYS A 141 12.51 6.50 18.42
N CYS A 142 13.38 6.11 19.35
CA CYS A 142 13.80 6.94 20.48
C CYS A 142 15.05 7.81 20.19
N ASP A 143 15.65 7.72 18.99
CA ASP A 143 16.84 8.51 18.64
C ASP A 143 16.54 10.01 18.52
N ASN A 144 15.28 10.37 18.28
CA ASN A 144 14.80 11.75 18.34
C ASN A 144 13.74 11.86 19.45
N THR A 145 14.17 12.38 20.60
CA THR A 145 13.33 12.52 21.79
C THR A 145 12.15 13.45 21.55
N GLU A 146 12.27 14.48 20.71
CA GLU A 146 11.20 15.44 20.46
C GLU A 146 10.02 14.79 19.76
N ILE A 147 10.26 14.07 18.66
CA ILE A 147 9.16 13.40 17.94
C ILE A 147 8.63 12.20 18.70
N CYS A 148 9.48 11.45 19.39
CA CYS A 148 9.06 10.36 20.27
C CYS A 148 8.09 10.86 21.34
N CYS A 149 8.45 11.96 22.00
CA CYS A 149 7.62 12.67 22.96
C CYS A 149 6.32 13.18 22.34
N LEU A 150 6.37 13.78 21.14
CA LEU A 150 5.19 14.27 20.45
C LEU A 150 4.21 13.14 20.08
N VAL A 151 4.70 11.98 19.65
CA VAL A 151 3.86 10.80 19.38
C VAL A 151 3.28 10.24 20.67
N CYS A 152 4.05 10.18 21.76
CA CYS A 152 3.55 9.72 23.05
C CYS A 152 2.50 10.67 23.68
N TRP A 153 2.68 11.99 23.56
CA TRP A 153 1.79 12.98 24.16
C TRP A 153 0.62 13.39 23.25
N CYS A 154 0.80 13.45 21.94
CA CYS A 154 -0.28 13.67 20.96
C CYS A 154 -0.10 12.82 19.70
N CYS A 155 -0.29 11.50 19.84
CA CYS A 155 -0.37 10.58 18.72
C CYS A 155 -1.36 11.04 17.62
N PRO A 156 -2.60 11.49 17.94
CA PRO A 156 -3.54 11.93 16.92
C PRO A 156 -3.04 13.12 16.08
N CYS A 157 -2.35 14.08 16.71
CA CYS A 157 -1.79 15.24 16.03
C CYS A 157 -0.71 14.83 15.01
N THR A 158 0.19 13.93 15.43
CA THR A 158 1.26 13.44 14.55
C THR A 158 0.70 12.60 13.43
N LEU A 159 -0.29 11.75 13.75
CA LEU A 159 -0.95 10.91 12.78
C LEU A 159 -1.66 11.75 11.72
N TYR A 160 -2.42 12.77 12.13
CA TYR A 160 -3.04 13.73 11.21
C TYR A 160 -2.02 14.33 10.24
N LYS A 161 -0.88 14.83 10.73
CA LYS A 161 0.18 15.38 9.88
C LYS A 161 0.70 14.36 8.86
N ILE A 162 0.80 13.08 9.23
CA ILE A 162 1.23 12.03 8.30
C ILE A 162 0.16 11.78 7.23
N TYR A 163 -1.13 11.70 7.61
CA TYR A 163 -2.22 11.53 6.64
C TYR A 163 -2.30 12.71 5.66
N ASP A 164 -2.22 13.93 6.18
CA ASP A 164 -2.24 15.16 5.38
C ASP A 164 -1.06 15.21 4.39
N ARG A 165 0.17 14.94 4.85
CA ARG A 165 1.36 14.85 3.99
C ARG A 165 1.36 13.67 3.03
N ALA A 166 0.61 12.62 3.35
CA ALA A 166 0.42 11.47 2.49
C ALA A 166 -0.77 11.63 1.54
N ASP A 167 -1.38 12.81 1.47
CA ASP A 167 -2.56 13.11 0.64
C ASP A 167 -3.71 12.12 0.89
N GLU A 168 -4.14 12.04 2.15
CA GLU A 168 -5.21 11.15 2.60
C GLU A 168 -6.20 11.88 3.54
N ASP A 169 -7.48 11.52 3.45
CA ASP A 169 -8.56 12.21 4.17
C ASP A 169 -8.41 12.11 5.70
N LEU A 170 -8.74 13.20 6.41
CA LEU A 170 -8.68 13.28 7.88
C LEU A 170 -9.52 12.19 8.58
N LEU A 171 -10.69 11.85 8.03
CA LEU A 171 -11.58 10.83 8.60
C LEU A 171 -10.92 9.43 8.61
N THR A 172 -9.95 9.20 7.72
CA THR A 172 -9.18 7.96 7.64
C THR A 172 -8.34 7.75 8.90
N CYS A 173 -7.84 8.81 9.55
CA CYS A 173 -6.99 8.69 10.73
C CYS A 173 -7.74 8.17 11.96
N CYS A 174 -9.06 8.34 11.98
CA CYS A 174 -9.95 7.88 13.05
C CYS A 174 -10.26 6.38 12.96
N TRP A 175 -9.92 5.73 11.84
CA TRP A 175 -10.09 4.29 11.68
C TRP A 175 -8.79 3.56 11.97
N PRO A 176 -8.68 2.79 13.07
CA PRO A 176 -7.41 2.14 13.44
C PRO A 176 -6.88 1.16 12.38
N MET A 177 -7.74 0.69 11.48
CA MET A 177 -7.42 -0.25 10.40
C MET A 177 -6.59 0.38 9.27
N THR A 178 -6.46 1.71 9.20
CA THR A 178 -5.85 2.43 8.07
C THR A 178 -4.37 2.76 8.28
N LEU A 179 -3.80 2.39 9.42
CA LEU A 179 -2.39 2.67 9.73
C LEU A 179 -1.39 1.77 8.96
N TRP A 180 -1.64 0.47 8.83
CA TRP A 180 -0.79 -0.43 8.03
C TRP A 180 -0.97 -0.29 6.50
N PRO A 181 -2.17 0.00 5.94
CA PRO A 181 -2.31 0.37 4.53
C PRO A 181 -1.62 1.71 4.24
N LEU A 182 -1.68 2.70 5.14
CA LEU A 182 -0.92 3.96 4.99
C LEU A 182 0.58 3.69 4.89
N ARG A 183 1.10 2.83 5.77
CA ARG A 183 2.49 2.37 5.69
C ARG A 183 2.81 1.69 4.36
N THR A 184 1.90 0.85 3.88
CA THR A 184 2.04 0.19 2.57
C THR A 184 2.02 1.20 1.42
N LYS A 185 1.16 2.23 1.48
CA LYS A 185 1.10 3.33 0.51
C LYS A 185 2.45 4.03 0.46
N ILE A 186 2.95 4.55 1.58
CA ILE A 186 4.25 5.23 1.68
C ILE A 186 5.38 4.36 1.14
N ARG A 187 5.41 3.08 1.54
CA ARG A 187 6.42 2.12 1.08
C ARG A 187 6.37 1.90 -0.43
N THR A 188 5.18 1.74 -0.98
CA THR A 188 4.97 1.49 -2.41
C THR A 188 5.33 2.74 -3.22
N LEU A 189 4.92 3.92 -2.75
CA LEU A 189 5.17 5.21 -3.37
C LEU A 189 6.67 5.49 -3.52
N PHE A 190 7.43 5.26 -2.45
CA PHE A 190 8.87 5.48 -2.44
C PHE A 190 9.67 4.24 -2.85
N ARG A 191 9.02 3.19 -3.39
CA ARG A 191 9.62 1.91 -3.79
C ARG A 191 10.57 1.33 -2.72
N ILE A 192 10.14 1.39 -1.46
CA ILE A 192 10.89 0.88 -0.30
C ILE A 192 10.65 -0.62 -0.14
N ARG A 193 11.72 -1.38 0.09
CA ARG A 193 11.71 -2.83 0.32
C ARG A 193 10.88 -3.20 1.55
N GLY A 194 10.18 -4.31 1.43
CA GLY A 194 9.35 -4.87 2.48
C GLY A 194 8.18 -5.66 1.92
N SER A 195 7.30 -6.11 2.81
CA SER A 195 6.07 -6.80 2.46
C SER A 195 4.93 -6.19 3.25
N VAL A 196 3.70 -6.38 2.76
CA VAL A 196 2.50 -5.97 3.49
C VAL A 196 2.44 -6.68 4.85
N CYS A 197 2.89 -7.93 4.93
CA CYS A 197 2.95 -8.66 6.20
C CYS A 197 3.91 -7.97 7.18
N GLY A 198 5.07 -7.53 6.70
CA GLY A 198 6.01 -6.73 7.49
C GLY A 198 5.42 -5.40 7.94
N ASP A 199 4.64 -4.72 7.10
CA ASP A 199 3.96 -3.48 7.44
C ASP A 199 2.89 -3.68 8.52
N CYS A 200 2.13 -4.78 8.44
CA CYS A 200 1.17 -5.17 9.47
C CYS A 200 1.89 -5.45 10.80
N LEU A 201 2.93 -6.28 10.78
CA LEU A 201 3.69 -6.64 11.98
C LEU A 201 4.36 -5.42 12.62
N ALA A 202 4.88 -4.49 11.82
CA ALA A 202 5.46 -3.24 12.31
C ALA A 202 4.44 -2.43 13.12
N VAL A 203 3.23 -2.28 12.58
CA VAL A 203 2.14 -1.54 13.23
C VAL A 203 1.59 -2.29 14.45
N TYR A 204 1.43 -3.60 14.39
CA TYR A 204 0.94 -4.41 15.52
C TYR A 204 1.95 -4.48 16.67
N CYS A 205 3.24 -4.63 16.36
CA CYS A 205 4.28 -4.76 17.37
C CYS A 205 4.56 -3.43 18.10
N CYS A 206 4.66 -2.33 17.35
CA CYS A 206 4.86 -1.01 17.94
C CYS A 206 4.32 0.10 17.03
N PRO A 207 3.03 0.50 17.18
CA PRO A 207 2.41 1.49 16.32
C PRO A 207 3.10 2.85 16.42
N CYS A 208 3.57 3.24 17.61
CA CYS A 208 4.30 4.49 17.82
C CYS A 208 5.59 4.56 17.00
N CYS A 209 6.38 3.48 16.99
CA CYS A 209 7.62 3.44 16.23
C CYS A 209 7.35 3.37 14.71
N ALA A 210 6.28 2.70 14.28
CA ALA A 210 5.83 2.74 12.89
C ALA A 210 5.43 4.16 12.45
N ILE A 211 4.67 4.89 13.30
CA ILE A 211 4.27 6.29 13.07
C ILE A 211 5.50 7.20 12.98
N ILE A 212 6.44 7.09 13.93
CA ILE A 212 7.67 7.90 13.93
C ILE A 212 8.50 7.61 12.67
N GLN A 213 8.65 6.34 12.29
CA GLN A 213 9.39 5.96 11.08
C GLN A 213 8.75 6.57 9.83
N MET A 214 7.42 6.49 9.68
CA MET A 214 6.71 7.10 8.55
C MET A 214 6.83 8.62 8.53
N HIS A 215 6.69 9.28 9.68
CA HIS A 215 6.86 10.73 9.77
C HIS A 215 8.25 11.18 9.32
N ARG A 216 9.29 10.50 9.80
CA ARG A 216 10.69 10.82 9.46
C ARG A 216 10.97 10.55 7.99
N GLU A 217 10.44 9.46 7.45
CA GLU A 217 10.56 9.15 6.02
C GLU A 217 9.94 10.27 5.18
N LEU A 218 8.69 10.68 5.44
CA LEU A 218 8.05 11.79 4.73
C LEU A 218 8.86 13.09 4.82
N THR A 219 9.32 13.46 6.02
CA THR A 219 10.14 14.66 6.22
C THR A 219 11.47 14.60 5.47
N GLN A 220 12.08 13.43 5.37
CA GLN A 220 13.32 13.27 4.62
C GLN A 220 13.11 13.34 3.11
N GLN A 221 11.98 12.83 2.63
CA GLN A 221 11.60 12.99 1.22
C GLN A 221 11.26 14.46 0.89
N GLY A 222 10.99 15.28 1.91
CA GLY A 222 10.76 16.73 1.80
C GLY A 222 9.31 17.17 2.01
N LEU A 223 8.46 16.27 2.53
CA LEU A 223 7.02 16.47 2.77
C LEU A 223 6.69 16.89 4.21
#